data_AF-G0M9N8-F1
#
_entry.id   AF-G0M9N8-F1
#
_cell.length_a   1.000
_cell.length_b   1.000
_cell.length_c   1.000
_cell.angle_alpha   90.00
_cell.angle_beta   90.00
_cell.angle_gamma   90.00
#
_symmetry.space_group_name_H-M   'P 1'
#
loop_
_entity.id
_entity.type
_entity.pdbx_description
1 polymer ?
#
loop_
_entity_poly.entity_id
_entity_poly.type
_entity_poly.pdbx_seq_one_letter_code
_entity_poly.pdbx_strand_id
1 'polypeptide(L)'
;MMLKTAILALFVLVNLAVSRSLLVEEDICETESKKWEACFNTYKNKTITLNHEHLASTVSPGNQHITNLKDFLTCVGKLHCKGQRKLTKFQLDTVSFVLDRVIGEPAQCAQDTRGDLPHCVFDHTLVKNSEYNGEILTCAGNLLEATECTEEEKRVLMGAARAQNDFLEIVFKMKKEEIDANLFDETFDPTKYD
;
A
#
# COMPACT_ATOMS: atom_id res chain seq x y z
N MET A 1 -27.18 -47.98 16.55
CA MET A 1 -28.05 -46.96 15.91
C MET A 1 -27.65 -45.52 16.23
N MET A 2 -27.05 -45.22 17.40
CA MET A 2 -26.71 -43.86 17.84
C MET A 2 -25.51 -43.18 17.14
N LEU A 3 -24.55 -43.94 16.60
CA LEU A 3 -23.36 -43.36 15.95
C LEU A 3 -23.70 -42.66 14.62
N LYS A 4 -24.63 -43.22 13.83
CA LYS A 4 -25.05 -42.62 12.55
C LYS A 4 -25.82 -41.32 12.75
N THR A 5 -26.65 -41.22 13.80
CA THR A 5 -27.39 -40.00 14.14
C THR A 5 -26.47 -38.91 14.71
N ALA A 6 -25.45 -39.28 15.50
CA ALA A 6 -24.46 -38.33 16.01
C ALA A 6 -23.58 -37.74 14.88
N ILE A 7 -23.15 -38.57 13.92
CA ILE A 7 -22.38 -38.11 12.74
C ILE A 7 -23.21 -37.17 11.88
N LEU A 8 -24.50 -37.49 11.65
CA LEU A 8 -25.39 -36.62 10.89
C LEU A 8 -25.59 -35.26 11.58
N ALA A 9 -25.79 -35.26 12.90
CA ALA A 9 -25.95 -34.03 13.68
C ALA A 9 -24.67 -33.17 13.66
N LEU A 10 -23.49 -33.78 13.79
CA LEU A 10 -22.20 -33.10 13.64
C LEU A 10 -22.03 -32.50 12.25
N PHE A 11 -22.35 -33.24 11.19
CA PHE A 11 -22.28 -32.74 9.83
C PHE A 11 -23.21 -31.53 9.62
N VAL A 12 -24.45 -31.60 10.09
CA VAL A 12 -25.41 -30.49 10.03
C VAL A 12 -24.89 -29.27 10.79
N LEU A 13 -24.37 -29.44 12.00
CA LEU A 13 -23.82 -28.35 12.82
C LEU A 13 -22.59 -27.70 12.17
N VAL A 14 -21.68 -28.49 11.59
CA VAL A 14 -20.51 -27.98 10.86
C VAL A 14 -20.95 -27.20 9.63
N ASN A 15 -21.88 -27.71 8.83
CA ASN A 15 -22.39 -26.98 7.67
C ASN A 15 -23.09 -25.68 8.09
N LEU A 16 -23.90 -25.69 9.15
CA LEU A 16 -24.52 -24.48 9.70
C LEU A 16 -23.50 -23.46 10.19
N ALA A 17 -22.44 -23.91 10.86
CA ALA A 17 -21.36 -23.04 11.31
C ALA A 17 -20.60 -22.42 10.13
N VAL A 18 -20.26 -23.23 9.13
CA VAL A 18 -19.57 -22.80 7.90
C VAL A 18 -20.44 -21.84 7.08
N SER A 19 -21.74 -22.12 6.93
CA SER A 19 -22.65 -21.21 6.24
C SER A 19 -22.80 -19.88 6.97
N ARG A 20 -22.88 -19.88 8.31
CA ARG A 20 -22.93 -18.65 9.10
C ARG A 20 -21.64 -17.84 8.98
N SER A 21 -20.47 -18.47 9.02
CA SER A 21 -19.21 -17.75 8.84
C SER A 21 -19.09 -17.16 7.44
N LEU A 22 -19.51 -17.88 6.40
CA LEU A 22 -19.49 -17.39 5.03
C LEU A 22 -20.41 -16.17 4.83
N LEU A 23 -21.62 -16.20 5.41
CA LEU A 23 -22.55 -15.07 5.33
C LEU A 23 -22.00 -13.84 6.08
N VAL A 24 -21.36 -14.03 7.23
CA VAL A 24 -20.72 -12.94 7.98
C VAL A 24 -19.54 -12.35 7.20
N GLU A 25 -18.73 -13.19 6.55
CA GLU A 25 -17.61 -12.73 5.71
C GLU A 25 -18.11 -11.93 4.51
N GLU A 26 -19.17 -12.41 3.83
CA GLU A 26 -19.79 -11.71 2.70
C GLU A 26 -20.33 -10.33 3.10
N ASP A 27 -21.05 -10.24 4.22
CA ASP A 27 -21.58 -8.97 4.76
C ASP A 27 -20.45 -7.97 5.12
N ILE A 28 -19.33 -8.47 5.68
CA ILE A 28 -18.14 -7.65 5.95
C ILE A 28 -17.56 -7.11 4.63
N CYS A 29 -17.39 -7.98 3.63
CA CYS A 29 -16.82 -7.59 2.35
C CYS A 29 -17.70 -6.60 1.57
N GLU A 30 -19.02 -6.75 1.65
CA GLU A 30 -19.94 -5.79 1.04
C GLU A 30 -19.85 -4.41 1.74
N THR A 31 -19.77 -4.40 3.07
CA THR A 31 -19.62 -3.17 3.85
C THR A 31 -18.29 -2.47 3.54
N GLU A 32 -17.19 -3.21 3.47
CA GLU A 32 -15.88 -2.69 3.09
C GLU A 32 -15.89 -2.14 1.65
N SER A 33 -16.56 -2.83 0.72
CA SER A 33 -16.73 -2.38 -0.67
C SER A 33 -17.45 -1.04 -0.75
N LYS A 34 -18.58 -0.89 -0.07
CA LYS A 34 -19.35 0.37 -0.04
C LYS A 34 -18.53 1.51 0.58
N LYS A 35 -17.80 1.21 1.66
CA LYS A 35 -16.92 2.19 2.32
C LYS A 35 -15.79 2.63 1.39
N TRP A 36 -15.14 1.69 0.71
CA TRP A 36 -14.11 1.97 -0.28
C TRP A 36 -14.60 2.95 -1.34
N GLU A 37 -15.75 2.67 -1.96
CA GLU A 37 -16.32 3.51 -3.00
C GLU A 37 -16.66 4.91 -2.50
N ALA A 38 -17.25 5.04 -1.31
CA ALA A 38 -17.55 6.34 -0.70
C ALA A 38 -16.28 7.17 -0.44
N CYS A 39 -15.25 6.55 0.14
CA CYS A 39 -13.96 7.19 0.38
C CYS A 39 -13.28 7.59 -0.93
N PHE A 40 -13.29 6.70 -1.94
CA PHE A 40 -12.65 6.93 -3.23
C PHE A 40 -13.32 8.07 -4.00
N ASN A 41 -14.65 8.14 -3.98
CA ASN A 41 -15.39 9.25 -4.58
C ASN A 41 -15.02 10.59 -3.92
N THR A 42 -14.87 10.62 -2.60
CA THR A 42 -14.43 11.81 -1.87
C THR A 42 -13.00 12.20 -2.27
N TYR A 43 -12.08 11.25 -2.31
CA TYR A 43 -10.69 11.45 -2.75
C TYR A 43 -10.60 11.99 -4.18
N LYS A 44 -11.33 11.37 -5.10
CA LYS A 44 -11.43 11.81 -6.50
C LYS A 44 -11.93 13.23 -6.59
N ASN A 45 -13.01 13.58 -5.89
CA ASN A 45 -13.55 14.93 -5.91
C ASN A 45 -12.55 15.95 -5.37
N LYS A 46 -11.91 15.70 -4.23
CA LYS A 46 -10.85 16.55 -3.68
C LYS A 46 -9.69 16.73 -4.66
N THR A 47 -9.26 15.66 -5.31
CA THR A 47 -8.14 15.68 -6.27
C THR A 47 -8.49 16.45 -7.54
N ILE A 48 -9.71 16.28 -8.07
CA ILE A 48 -10.20 17.04 -9.22
C ILE A 48 -10.26 18.53 -8.89
N THR A 49 -10.85 18.91 -7.75
CA THR A 49 -10.92 20.31 -7.31
C THR A 49 -9.52 20.91 -7.18
N LEU A 50 -8.60 20.21 -6.52
CA LEU A 50 -7.22 20.65 -6.35
C LEU A 50 -6.51 20.86 -7.70
N ASN A 51 -6.68 19.94 -8.65
CA ASN A 51 -6.09 20.08 -9.98
C ASN A 51 -6.67 21.28 -10.74
N HIS A 52 -7.98 21.54 -10.63
CA HIS A 52 -8.60 22.71 -11.25
C HIS A 52 -8.09 24.02 -10.63
N GLU A 53 -7.97 24.08 -9.31
CA GLU A 53 -7.41 25.22 -8.60
C GLU A 53 -5.93 25.46 -8.98
N HIS A 54 -5.14 24.39 -9.11
CA HIS A 54 -3.75 24.50 -9.53
C HIS A 54 -3.62 25.01 -10.97
N LEU A 55 -4.42 24.50 -11.91
CA LEU A 55 -4.44 25.02 -13.29
C LEU A 55 -4.85 26.50 -13.36
N ALA A 56 -5.57 27.00 -12.36
CA ALA A 56 -5.97 28.40 -12.23
C ALA A 56 -5.01 29.26 -11.39
N SER A 57 -3.92 28.69 -10.87
CA SER A 57 -3.02 29.33 -9.89
C SER A 57 -1.55 29.25 -10.31
N THR A 58 -0.75 30.24 -9.91
CA THR A 58 0.72 30.20 -10.03
C THR A 58 1.40 29.54 -8.83
N VAL A 59 0.62 29.14 -7.81
CA VAL A 59 1.11 28.52 -6.58
C VAL A 59 1.04 26.99 -6.71
N SER A 60 2.15 26.32 -6.38
CA SER A 60 2.21 24.85 -6.31
C SER A 60 1.26 24.30 -5.23
N PRO A 61 0.56 23.18 -5.47
CA PRO A 61 -0.35 22.57 -4.50
C PRO A 61 0.40 22.01 -3.26
N GLY A 62 1.74 22.04 -3.26
CA GLY A 62 2.56 21.57 -2.16
C GLY A 62 2.22 20.13 -1.78
N ASN A 63 1.97 19.89 -0.50
CA ASN A 63 1.71 18.55 0.05
C ASN A 63 0.22 18.17 0.03
N GLN A 64 -0.67 18.95 -0.58
CA GLN A 64 -2.13 18.68 -0.53
C GLN A 64 -2.51 17.34 -1.19
N HIS A 65 -1.79 16.89 -2.22
CA HIS A 65 -2.00 15.56 -2.80
C HIS A 65 -1.71 14.43 -1.80
N ILE A 66 -0.65 14.57 -1.00
CA ILE A 66 -0.27 13.61 0.03
C ILE A 66 -1.31 13.60 1.15
N THR A 67 -1.77 14.78 1.59
CA THR A 67 -2.85 14.90 2.58
C THR A 67 -4.13 14.23 2.09
N ASN A 68 -4.54 14.45 0.84
CA ASN A 68 -5.72 13.82 0.27
C ASN A 68 -5.60 12.29 0.21
N LEU A 69 -4.41 11.77 -0.11
CA LEU A 69 -4.14 10.33 -0.08
C LEU A 69 -4.27 9.77 1.35
N LYS A 70 -3.69 10.45 2.35
CA LYS A 70 -3.79 10.04 3.76
C LYS A 70 -5.23 10.05 4.28
N ASP A 71 -6.00 11.08 3.92
CA ASP A 71 -7.43 11.17 4.24
C ASP A 71 -8.19 9.98 3.65
N PHE A 72 -7.90 9.64 2.39
CA PHE A 72 -8.49 8.48 1.73
C PHE A 72 -8.16 7.17 2.47
N LEU A 73 -6.88 6.94 2.78
CA LEU A 73 -6.43 5.73 3.47
C LEU A 73 -7.02 5.60 4.87
N THR A 74 -7.11 6.72 5.59
CA THR A 74 -7.75 6.79 6.92
C THR A 74 -9.25 6.51 6.82
N CYS A 75 -9.93 7.08 5.82
CA CYS A 75 -11.34 6.84 5.56
C CYS A 75 -11.61 5.36 5.30
N VAL A 76 -10.84 4.72 4.41
CA VAL A 76 -10.97 3.28 4.11
C VAL A 76 -10.71 2.46 5.36
N GLY A 77 -9.63 2.74 6.09
CA GLY A 77 -9.21 1.97 7.25
C GLY A 77 -8.59 0.63 6.86
N LYS A 78 -8.65 -0.34 7.77
CA LYS A 78 -8.16 -1.71 7.50
C LYS A 78 -9.18 -2.49 6.68
N LEU A 79 -8.70 -3.31 5.76
CA LEU A 79 -9.51 -4.23 4.96
C LEU A 79 -9.28 -5.65 5.44
N HIS A 80 -10.37 -6.33 5.81
CA HIS A 80 -10.37 -7.74 6.11
C HIS A 80 -10.33 -8.56 4.82
N CYS A 81 -11.16 -8.19 3.85
CA CYS A 81 -11.41 -9.02 2.68
C CYS A 81 -10.25 -9.00 1.69
N LYS A 82 -9.83 -10.19 1.29
CA LYS A 82 -8.80 -10.40 0.28
C LYS A 82 -9.19 -9.84 -1.09
N GLY A 83 -8.19 -9.67 -1.95
CA GLY A 83 -8.37 -9.43 -3.36
C GLY A 83 -7.85 -8.08 -3.85
N GLN A 84 -8.32 -7.66 -5.02
CA GLN A 84 -7.81 -6.48 -5.72
C GLN A 84 -7.83 -5.20 -4.86
N ARG A 85 -8.88 -4.98 -4.07
CA ARG A 85 -8.97 -3.80 -3.19
C ARG A 85 -7.90 -3.83 -2.08
N LYS A 86 -7.62 -5.01 -1.53
CA LYS A 86 -6.58 -5.19 -0.52
C LYS A 86 -5.18 -5.00 -1.12
N LEU A 87 -4.95 -5.47 -2.35
CA LEU A 87 -3.73 -5.17 -3.12
C LEU A 87 -3.58 -3.67 -3.37
N THR A 88 -4.63 -3.00 -3.83
CA THR A 88 -4.60 -1.54 -4.04
C THR A 88 -4.37 -0.79 -2.73
N LYS A 89 -4.98 -1.23 -1.63
CA LYS A 89 -4.76 -0.63 -0.31
C LYS A 89 -3.30 -0.79 0.13
N PHE A 90 -2.75 -2.00 -0.01
CA PHE A 90 -1.35 -2.30 0.29
C PHE A 90 -0.41 -1.37 -0.50
N GLN A 91 -0.61 -1.27 -1.81
CA GLN A 91 0.18 -0.37 -2.66
C GLN A 91 0.08 1.09 -2.20
N LEU A 92 -1.12 1.59 -1.91
CA LEU A 92 -1.29 2.98 -1.52
C LEU A 92 -0.75 3.28 -0.12
N ASP A 93 -0.82 2.32 0.81
CA ASP A 93 -0.18 2.43 2.13
C ASP A 93 1.35 2.49 1.99
N THR A 94 1.94 1.62 1.16
CA THR A 94 3.37 1.67 0.85
C THR A 94 3.75 3.01 0.25
N VAL A 95 3.02 3.50 -0.77
CA VAL A 95 3.28 4.79 -1.42
C VAL A 95 3.20 5.93 -0.40
N SER A 96 2.16 5.96 0.44
CA SER A 96 2.01 6.99 1.47
C SER A 96 3.18 6.96 2.47
N PHE A 97 3.59 5.78 2.92
CA PHE A 97 4.71 5.60 3.84
C PHE A 97 6.03 6.07 3.25
N VAL A 98 6.27 5.74 1.99
CA VAL A 98 7.48 6.14 1.25
C VAL A 98 7.51 7.66 1.08
N LEU A 99 6.42 8.26 0.60
CA LEU A 99 6.33 9.72 0.38
C LEU A 99 6.62 10.50 1.67
N ASP A 100 6.12 10.03 2.82
CA ASP A 100 6.38 10.65 4.11
C ASP A 100 7.87 10.72 4.47
N ARG A 101 8.65 9.74 4.02
CA ARG A 101 10.09 9.66 4.30
C ARG A 101 10.92 10.40 3.27
N VAL A 102 10.63 10.21 1.98
CA VAL A 102 11.49 10.77 0.90
C VAL A 102 11.14 12.19 0.49
N ILE A 103 9.98 12.72 0.89
CA ILE A 103 9.57 14.12 0.63
C ILE A 103 9.30 14.90 1.92
N GLY A 104 9.01 14.22 3.03
CA GLY A 104 8.73 14.82 4.34
C GLY A 104 9.96 15.28 5.11
N GLU A 105 9.79 15.50 6.42
CA GLU A 105 10.87 15.95 7.32
C GLU A 105 12.14 15.08 7.28
N PRO A 106 12.07 13.73 7.26
CA PRO A 106 13.27 12.90 7.23
C PRO A 106 14.18 13.15 6.03
N ALA A 107 13.64 13.61 4.90
CA ALA A 107 14.41 13.93 3.71
C ALA A 107 15.09 15.32 3.77
N GLN A 108 14.92 16.09 4.86
CA GLN A 108 15.54 17.41 4.97
C GLN A 108 17.07 17.35 4.96
N CYS A 109 17.68 16.32 5.52
CA CYS A 109 19.14 16.13 5.49
C CYS A 109 19.67 15.76 4.08
N ALA A 110 18.77 15.31 3.18
CA ALA A 110 19.08 14.91 1.81
C ALA A 110 18.61 15.95 0.77
N GLN A 111 18.43 17.21 1.19
CA GLN A 111 17.87 18.29 0.36
C GLN A 111 18.64 18.52 -0.96
N ASP A 112 19.96 18.36 -0.96
CA ASP A 112 20.78 18.51 -2.16
C ASP A 112 20.52 17.41 -3.20
N THR A 113 19.94 16.30 -2.76
CA THR A 113 19.57 15.12 -3.56
C THR A 113 18.05 14.93 -3.67
N ARG A 114 17.25 15.96 -3.34
CA ARG A 114 15.79 15.86 -3.19
C ARG A 114 15.06 15.43 -4.48
N GLY A 115 15.69 15.60 -5.63
CA GLY A 115 15.22 15.04 -6.90
C GLY A 115 15.57 13.56 -7.07
N ASP A 116 16.77 13.15 -6.65
CA ASP A 116 17.36 11.85 -6.96
C ASP A 116 16.85 10.73 -6.04
N LEU A 117 16.60 11.01 -4.76
CA LEU A 117 16.11 9.99 -3.83
C LEU A 117 14.70 9.48 -4.20
N PRO A 118 13.72 10.35 -4.49
CA PRO A 118 12.44 9.90 -5.04
C PRO A 118 12.59 9.16 -6.37
N HIS A 119 13.57 9.52 -7.20
CA HIS A 119 13.83 8.77 -8.45
C HIS A 119 14.34 7.36 -8.16
N CYS A 120 15.29 7.18 -7.24
CA CYS A 120 15.75 5.85 -6.83
C CYS A 120 14.61 4.97 -6.32
N VAL A 121 13.66 5.54 -5.57
CA VAL A 121 12.60 4.76 -4.92
C VAL A 121 11.39 4.57 -5.84
N PHE A 122 10.92 5.60 -6.54
CA PHE A 122 9.71 5.53 -7.37
C PHE A 122 9.98 5.33 -8.86
N ASP A 123 11.15 4.82 -9.26
CA ASP A 123 11.46 4.65 -10.68
C ASP A 123 10.43 3.74 -11.38
N HIS A 124 9.54 4.40 -12.12
CA HIS A 124 8.48 3.79 -12.90
C HIS A 124 9.00 2.98 -14.10
N THR A 125 10.30 3.06 -14.41
CA THR A 125 10.92 2.20 -15.43
C THR A 125 11.14 0.79 -14.89
N LEU A 126 11.26 0.59 -13.58
CA LEU A 126 11.49 -0.72 -12.97
C LEU A 126 10.35 -1.70 -13.24
N VAL A 127 9.09 -1.24 -13.29
CA VAL A 127 7.93 -2.09 -13.62
C VAL A 127 7.87 -2.52 -15.09
N LYS A 128 8.69 -1.92 -15.96
CA LYS A 128 8.80 -2.31 -17.38
C LYS A 128 9.79 -3.46 -17.59
N ASN A 129 10.64 -3.76 -16.61
CA ASN A 129 11.57 -4.87 -16.68
C ASN A 129 10.82 -6.20 -16.63
N SER A 130 11.39 -7.24 -17.24
CA SER A 130 10.84 -8.60 -17.16
C SER A 130 11.06 -9.22 -15.79
N GLU A 131 12.10 -8.79 -15.07
CA GLU A 131 12.48 -9.26 -13.74
C GLU A 131 12.91 -8.07 -12.88
N TYR A 132 12.60 -8.13 -11.59
CA TYR A 132 13.05 -7.15 -10.60
C TYR A 132 14.28 -7.69 -9.85
N ASN A 133 15.29 -6.84 -9.66
CA ASN A 133 16.61 -7.22 -9.17
C ASN A 133 17.07 -6.44 -7.93
N GLY A 134 16.18 -5.68 -7.28
CA GLY A 134 16.50 -4.96 -6.04
C GLY A 134 17.32 -3.67 -6.22
N GLU A 135 17.43 -3.13 -7.43
CA GLU A 135 18.21 -1.91 -7.75
C GLU A 135 17.86 -0.68 -6.89
N ILE A 136 16.63 -0.61 -6.36
CA ILE A 136 16.19 0.45 -5.45
C ILE A 136 17.10 0.57 -4.23
N LEU A 137 17.50 -0.55 -3.62
CA LEU A 137 18.28 -0.54 -2.40
C LEU A 137 19.70 -0.03 -2.65
N THR A 138 20.31 -0.45 -3.75
CA THR A 138 21.65 0.00 -4.16
C THR A 138 21.64 1.48 -4.53
N CYS A 139 20.62 1.93 -5.28
CA CYS A 139 20.48 3.34 -5.68
C CYS A 139 20.34 4.24 -4.45
N ALA A 140 19.38 3.93 -3.55
CA ALA A 140 19.14 4.70 -2.35
C ALA A 140 20.34 4.67 -1.38
N GLY A 141 20.97 3.50 -1.21
CA GLY A 141 22.15 3.34 -0.35
C GLY A 141 23.32 4.23 -0.79
N ASN A 142 23.72 4.12 -2.06
CA ASN A 142 24.81 4.92 -2.62
C ASN A 142 24.53 6.42 -2.53
N LEU A 143 23.28 6.83 -2.78
CA LEU A 143 22.88 8.22 -2.68
C LEU A 143 22.99 8.73 -1.24
N LEU A 144 22.52 7.96 -0.26
CA LEU A 144 22.57 8.32 1.16
C LEU A 144 23.98 8.27 1.75
N GLU A 145 24.88 7.44 1.23
CA GLU A 145 26.29 7.46 1.63
C GLU A 145 26.95 8.80 1.29
N ALA A 146 26.53 9.44 0.19
CA ALA A 146 27.04 10.73 -0.25
C ALA A 146 26.44 11.94 0.49
N THR A 147 25.46 11.73 1.39
CA THR A 147 24.83 12.82 2.17
C THR A 147 25.43 12.98 3.57
N GLU A 148 25.27 14.19 4.12
CA GLU A 148 25.62 14.54 5.51
C GLU A 148 24.55 14.11 6.53
N CYS A 149 23.54 13.33 6.10
CA CYS A 149 22.54 12.77 7.01
C CYS A 149 23.21 11.97 8.14
N THR A 150 22.61 12.00 9.31
CA THR A 150 22.98 11.11 10.41
C THR A 150 22.64 9.65 10.07
N GLU A 151 23.27 8.70 10.75
CA GLU A 151 22.94 7.27 10.59
C GLU A 151 21.45 6.97 10.83
N GLU A 152 20.83 7.67 11.78
CA GLU A 152 19.40 7.52 12.05
C GLU A 152 18.54 8.03 10.90
N GLU A 153 18.85 9.19 10.34
CA GLU A 153 18.14 9.71 9.16
C GLU A 153 18.32 8.81 7.94
N LYS A 154 19.55 8.33 7.69
CA LYS A 154 19.83 7.36 6.62
C LYS A 154 19.04 6.08 6.82
N ARG A 155 18.92 5.58 8.05
CA ARG A 155 18.14 4.38 8.41
C ARG A 155 16.65 4.56 8.11
N VAL A 156 16.09 5.72 8.45
CA VAL A 156 14.69 6.09 8.16
C VAL A 156 14.45 6.20 6.65
N LEU A 157 15.34 6.88 5.91
CA LEU A 157 15.24 7.03 4.46
C LEU A 157 15.38 5.68 3.73
N MET A 158 16.31 4.82 4.17
CA MET A 158 16.43 3.44 3.69
C MET A 158 15.19 2.60 4.01
N GLY A 159 14.45 2.91 5.08
CA GLY A 159 13.15 2.29 5.36
C GLY A 159 12.16 2.47 4.21
N ALA A 160 12.16 3.63 3.55
CA ALA A 160 11.34 3.89 2.37
C ALA A 160 11.77 3.02 1.17
N ALA A 161 13.08 2.93 0.92
CA ALA A 161 13.63 2.08 -0.14
C ALA A 161 13.28 0.59 0.07
N ARG A 162 13.38 0.11 1.32
CA ARG A 162 13.00 -1.27 1.69
C ARG A 162 11.50 -1.52 1.50
N ALA A 163 10.64 -0.62 1.96
CA ALA A 163 9.19 -0.76 1.80
C ALA A 163 8.78 -0.86 0.31
N GLN A 164 9.39 -0.04 -0.53
CA GLN A 164 9.13 -0.06 -1.96
C GLN A 164 9.74 -1.30 -2.64
N ASN A 165 10.93 -1.73 -2.22
CA ASN A 165 11.56 -2.96 -2.69
C ASN A 165 10.65 -4.18 -2.45
N ASP A 166 10.16 -4.35 -1.22
CA ASP A 166 9.28 -5.47 -0.86
C ASP A 166 7.98 -5.45 -1.68
N PHE A 167 7.41 -4.26 -1.91
CA PHE A 167 6.24 -4.12 -2.77
C PHE A 167 6.53 -4.58 -4.21
N LEU A 168 7.67 -4.18 -4.79
CA LEU A 168 8.03 -4.62 -6.13
C LEU A 168 8.32 -6.12 -6.19
N GLU A 169 8.98 -6.70 -5.20
CA GLU A 169 9.17 -8.16 -5.11
C GLU A 169 7.83 -8.89 -5.11
N ILE A 170 6.84 -8.41 -4.35
CA ILE A 170 5.48 -8.96 -4.34
C ILE A 170 4.84 -8.85 -5.73
N VAL A 171 4.86 -7.68 -6.37
CA VAL A 171 4.23 -7.47 -7.68
C VAL A 171 4.87 -8.34 -8.76
N PHE A 172 6.20 -8.42 -8.77
CA PHE A 172 6.94 -9.23 -9.74
C PHE A 172 6.74 -10.73 -9.51
N LYS A 173 6.70 -11.17 -8.25
CA LYS A 173 6.34 -12.53 -7.90
C LYS A 173 4.93 -12.88 -8.38
N MET A 174 3.95 -12.04 -8.09
CA MET A 174 2.57 -12.25 -8.54
C MET A 174 2.47 -12.34 -10.07
N LYS A 175 3.20 -11.48 -10.79
CA LYS A 175 3.27 -11.53 -12.26
C LYS A 175 3.92 -12.81 -12.77
N LYS A 176 5.05 -13.22 -12.19
CA LYS A 176 5.82 -14.41 -12.60
C LYS A 176 5.08 -15.71 -12.32
N GLU A 177 4.40 -15.79 -11.20
CA GLU A 177 3.65 -16.97 -10.74
C GLU A 177 2.18 -16.95 -11.21
N GLU A 178 1.78 -15.95 -12.00
CA GLU A 178 0.40 -15.75 -12.47
C GLU A 178 -0.63 -15.78 -11.33
N ILE A 179 -0.25 -15.25 -10.16
CA ILE A 179 -1.11 -15.21 -8.98
C ILE A 179 -2.29 -14.28 -9.26
N ASP A 180 -3.50 -14.81 -9.14
CA ASP A 180 -4.73 -14.03 -9.19
C ASP A 180 -4.72 -13.00 -8.05
N ALA A 181 -4.81 -11.71 -8.41
CA ALA A 181 -4.88 -10.62 -7.46
C ALA A 181 -6.09 -10.72 -6.51
N ASN A 182 -7.13 -11.49 -6.86
CA ASN A 182 -8.26 -11.81 -5.99
C ASN A 182 -7.88 -12.69 -4.77
N LEU A 183 -6.69 -13.30 -4.79
CA LEU A 183 -6.15 -14.09 -3.68
C LEU A 183 -5.22 -13.29 -2.76
N PHE A 184 -4.93 -12.03 -3.09
CA PHE A 184 -4.02 -11.20 -2.30
C PHE A 184 -4.59 -10.89 -0.91
N ASP A 185 -3.84 -11.19 0.15
CA ASP A 185 -4.32 -11.08 1.53
C ASP A 185 -3.35 -10.39 2.50
N GLU A 186 -2.32 -9.72 1.98
CA GLU A 186 -1.31 -9.05 2.82
C GLU A 186 -1.78 -7.67 3.30
N THR A 187 -1.26 -7.24 4.45
CA THR A 187 -1.46 -5.88 5.00
C THR A 187 -0.11 -5.19 5.16
N PHE A 188 -0.02 -3.94 4.73
CA PHE A 188 1.19 -3.16 4.89
C PHE A 188 1.48 -2.91 6.38
N ASP A 189 2.72 -3.16 6.78
CA ASP A 189 3.18 -2.98 8.16
C ASP A 189 4.39 -2.04 8.18
N PRO A 190 4.20 -0.75 8.56
CA PRO A 190 5.27 0.23 8.57
C PRO A 190 6.39 -0.11 9.56
N THR A 191 6.09 -0.86 10.62
CA THR A 191 7.04 -1.14 11.71
C THR A 191 8.19 -2.06 11.27
N LYS A 192 8.04 -2.76 10.15
CA LYS A 192 9.10 -3.55 9.52
C LYS A 192 10.24 -2.70 8.96
N TYR A 193 10.00 -1.40 8.78
CA TYR A 193 10.90 -0.49 8.08
C TYR A 193 11.44 0.63 8.96
N ASP A 194 11.04 0.63 10.24
CA ASP A 194 11.34 1.64 11.26
C ASP A 194 12.61 1.39 12.05
#